data_AF-A0A350TIF6-F1
#
_entry.id   AF-A0A350TIF6-F1
#
_cell.length_a   1.000
_cell.length_b   1.000
_cell.length_c   1.000
_cell.angle_alpha   90.00
_cell.angle_beta   90.00
_cell.angle_gamma   90.00
#
_symmetry.space_group_name_H-M   'P 1'
#
loop_
_entity.id
_entity.type
_entity.pdbx_description
1 polymer ?
#
loop_
_entity_poly.entity_id
_entity_poly.type
_entity_poly.pdbx_seq_one_letter_code
_entity_poly.pdbx_strand_id
1 'polypeptide(L)'
;MKKAICALCSLLLCVLCIRPSFAAQGEYTLTLQMSGSAAVGEPLTVSLLLSVPEGETLEHYAVATRISYDAAVLRLENTAAHEDLTAIDGGAVRGSTRRLVKLSNSSLGMEGTWDNPAVLLTMTFVPLAAQDTEITVYRHGIGTASGGDAEVTVHDLTVHLAPDIRSEFDLNNDGVTDISDLQFLYDYLSGGLTDEGDIHDRADCNGDGSVDILDYQQLYQLLTAPQEG
;
A
#
# COMPACT_ATOMS: atom_id res chain seq x y z
N MET A 1 -21.24 15.60 34.34
CA MET A 1 -19.98 15.87 33.59
C MET A 1 -19.49 14.62 32.88
N LYS A 2 -20.28 14.05 31.95
CA LYS A 2 -19.91 12.86 31.15
C LYS A 2 -20.39 12.91 29.69
N LYS A 3 -21.02 14.02 29.27
CA LYS A 3 -21.58 14.18 27.90
C LYS A 3 -20.85 15.23 27.04
N ALA A 4 -19.82 15.89 27.57
CA ALA A 4 -19.11 16.97 26.87
C ALA A 4 -17.76 16.54 26.25
N ILE A 5 -17.26 15.33 26.54
CA ILE A 5 -15.94 14.87 26.05
C ILE A 5 -16.05 14.15 24.69
N CYS A 6 -17.20 13.55 24.37
CA CYS A 6 -17.39 12.80 23.12
C CYS A 6 -17.47 13.72 21.87
N ALA A 7 -17.97 14.95 22.02
CA ALA A 7 -18.10 15.88 20.89
C ALA A 7 -16.77 16.51 20.46
N LEU A 8 -15.75 16.53 21.33
CA LEU A 8 -14.44 17.12 21.02
C LEU A 8 -13.52 16.15 20.27
N CYS A 9 -13.67 14.84 20.46
CA CYS A 9 -12.94 13.84 19.67
C CYS A 9 -13.50 13.67 18.25
N SER A 10 -14.82 13.78 18.03
CA SER A 10 -15.37 13.77 16.67
C SER A 10 -15.07 15.04 15.88
N LEU A 11 -14.90 16.20 16.53
CA LEU A 11 -14.51 17.42 15.82
C LEU A 11 -13.03 17.41 15.42
N LEU A 12 -12.15 16.79 16.23
CA LEU A 12 -10.73 16.67 15.90
C LEU A 12 -10.48 15.66 14.76
N LEU A 13 -11.31 14.61 14.65
CA LEU A 13 -11.25 13.68 13.50
C LEU A 13 -11.81 14.30 12.20
N CYS A 14 -12.79 15.21 12.29
CA CYS A 14 -13.36 15.87 11.10
C CYS A 14 -12.48 17.00 10.53
N VAL A 15 -11.50 17.52 11.29
CA VAL A 15 -10.61 18.59 10.82
C VAL A 15 -9.38 18.05 10.06
N LEU A 16 -9.11 16.74 10.09
CA LEU A 16 -8.09 16.11 9.24
C LEU A 16 -8.57 15.74 7.82
N CYS A 17 -9.86 15.91 7.52
CA CYS A 17 -10.45 15.59 6.21
C CYS A 17 -10.84 16.82 5.36
N ILE A 18 -10.42 18.04 5.75
CA ILE A 18 -10.65 19.23 4.91
C ILE A 18 -9.30 19.70 4.37
N ARG A 19 -8.86 19.08 3.27
CA ARG A 19 -7.93 19.76 2.37
C ARG A 19 -8.72 20.86 1.66
N PRO A 20 -8.32 22.15 1.72
CA PRO A 20 -8.87 23.13 0.81
C PRO A 20 -8.21 22.87 -0.55
N SER A 21 -8.75 21.95 -1.33
CA SER A 21 -8.28 21.73 -2.69
C SER A 21 -8.90 22.77 -3.61
N PHE A 22 -8.46 24.02 -3.50
CA PHE A 22 -8.50 24.93 -4.64
C PHE A 22 -7.21 24.71 -5.43
N ALA A 23 -7.26 23.77 -6.37
CA ALA A 23 -6.30 23.64 -7.45
C ALA A 23 -7.13 23.48 -8.73
N ALA A 24 -6.78 24.22 -9.78
CA ALA A 24 -7.41 24.08 -11.10
C ALA A 24 -7.37 22.59 -11.49
N GLN A 25 -8.54 22.00 -11.68
CA GLN A 25 -8.71 20.57 -11.92
C GLN A 25 -8.35 20.31 -13.38
N GLY A 26 -7.24 19.62 -13.64
CA GLY A 26 -6.96 19.07 -14.96
C GLY A 26 -8.10 18.14 -15.39
N GLU A 27 -8.33 18.01 -16.70
CA GLU A 27 -9.36 17.15 -17.31
C GLU A 27 -9.27 15.70 -16.79
N TYR A 28 -8.06 15.24 -16.49
CA TYR A 28 -7.80 13.93 -15.91
C TYR A 28 -7.11 14.03 -14.55
N THR A 29 -7.37 13.05 -13.69
CA THR A 29 -6.68 12.85 -12.42
C THR A 29 -6.02 11.49 -12.39
N LEU A 30 -4.74 11.46 -12.07
CA LEU A 30 -3.93 10.26 -12.03
C LEU A 30 -3.44 10.04 -10.60
N THR A 31 -3.87 8.94 -9.98
CA THR A 31 -3.66 8.65 -8.56
C THR A 31 -2.94 7.33 -8.39
N LEU A 32 -1.86 7.32 -7.60
CA LEU A 32 -1.30 6.08 -7.09
C LEU A 32 -2.02 5.70 -5.79
N GLN A 33 -2.64 4.52 -5.79
CA GLN A 33 -3.33 3.97 -4.64
C GLN A 33 -2.65 2.69 -4.16
N MET A 34 -2.43 2.62 -2.85
CA MET A 34 -1.85 1.46 -2.18
C MET A 34 -2.91 0.51 -1.65
N SER A 35 -2.65 -0.79 -1.68
CA SER A 35 -3.36 -1.82 -0.93
C SER A 35 -2.40 -2.92 -0.46
N GLY A 36 -2.75 -3.60 0.64
CA GLY A 36 -1.90 -4.62 1.26
C GLY A 36 -1.03 -4.07 2.41
N SER A 37 -0.07 -4.88 2.85
CA SER A 37 0.80 -4.56 3.98
C SER A 37 2.03 -3.79 3.53
N ALA A 38 2.40 -2.76 4.29
CA ALA A 38 3.64 -1.99 4.12
C ALA A 38 4.81 -2.56 4.96
N ALA A 39 4.70 -3.80 5.43
CA ALA A 39 5.76 -4.48 6.19
C ALA A 39 6.89 -4.98 5.27
N VAL A 40 8.10 -5.07 5.81
CA VAL A 40 9.25 -5.62 5.07
C VAL A 40 9.00 -7.09 4.72
N GLY A 41 9.33 -7.47 3.49
CA GLY A 41 9.15 -8.84 3.00
C GLY A 41 7.74 -9.17 2.49
N GLU A 42 6.72 -8.41 2.87
CA GLU A 42 5.34 -8.66 2.44
C GLU A 42 5.01 -8.02 1.09
N PRO A 43 4.14 -8.64 0.27
CA PRO A 43 3.72 -8.04 -0.97
C PRO A 43 2.84 -6.80 -0.73
N LEU A 44 3.29 -5.69 -1.29
CA LEU A 44 2.61 -4.40 -1.35
C LEU A 44 2.06 -4.19 -2.76
N THR A 45 0.76 -3.94 -2.90
CA THR A 45 0.16 -3.64 -4.20
C THR A 45 -0.06 -2.15 -4.38
N VAL A 46 0.33 -1.61 -5.53
CA VAL A 46 0.15 -0.20 -5.88
C VAL A 46 -0.49 -0.12 -7.26
N SER A 47 -1.66 0.50 -7.32
CA SER A 47 -2.43 0.70 -8.54
C SER A 47 -2.35 2.15 -9.00
N LEU A 48 -2.07 2.33 -10.29
CA LEU A 48 -2.21 3.60 -10.99
C LEU A 48 -3.64 3.71 -11.51
N LEU A 49 -4.39 4.65 -10.94
CA LEU A 49 -5.76 4.95 -11.32
C LEU A 49 -5.80 6.22 -12.17
N LEU A 50 -6.61 6.21 -13.21
CA LEU A 50 -6.96 7.37 -14.00
C LEU A 50 -8.45 7.64 -13.86
N SER A 51 -8.82 8.88 -13.60
CA SER A 51 -10.22 9.29 -13.52
C SER A 51 -10.46 10.63 -14.20
N VAL A 52 -11.71 10.86 -14.57
CA VAL A 52 -12.25 12.15 -15.00
C VAL A 52 -13.35 12.57 -14.01
N PRO A 53 -13.78 13.86 -14.01
CA PRO A 53 -14.88 14.31 -13.16
C PRO A 53 -16.14 13.43 -13.25
N GLU A 54 -16.93 13.40 -12.18
CA GLU A 54 -18.15 12.60 -12.12
C GLU A 54 -19.14 12.98 -13.24
N GLY A 55 -19.64 11.99 -13.96
CA GLY A 55 -20.55 12.18 -15.10
C GLY A 55 -19.86 12.37 -16.45
N GLU A 56 -18.53 12.44 -16.48
CA GLU A 56 -17.75 12.45 -17.73
C GLU A 56 -17.35 11.03 -18.16
N THR A 57 -17.13 10.87 -19.47
CA THR A 57 -16.66 9.61 -20.05
C THR A 57 -15.14 9.66 -20.18
N LEU A 58 -14.46 8.64 -19.67
CA LEU A 58 -13.02 8.53 -19.78
C LEU A 58 -12.67 7.95 -21.16
N GLU A 59 -12.44 8.84 -22.11
CA GLU A 59 -11.88 8.48 -23.42
C GLU A 59 -10.36 8.42 -23.37
N HIS A 60 -9.78 7.50 -24.12
CA HIS A 60 -8.33 7.38 -24.23
C HIS A 60 -7.91 7.29 -25.70
N TYR A 61 -6.82 8.00 -26.03
CA TYR A 61 -6.23 7.97 -27.37
C TYR A 61 -4.75 7.61 -27.30
N ALA A 62 -4.01 8.25 -26.39
CA ALA A 62 -2.64 7.86 -26.08
C ALA A 62 -2.37 7.97 -24.59
N VAL A 63 -1.58 7.05 -24.06
CA VAL A 63 -1.05 7.12 -22.69
C VAL A 63 0.45 6.87 -22.77
N ALA A 64 1.21 7.73 -22.10
CA ALA A 64 2.65 7.56 -21.93
C ALA A 64 3.05 8.01 -20.52
N THR A 65 3.16 7.04 -19.60
CA THR A 65 3.44 7.31 -18.19
C THR A 65 4.74 6.66 -17.76
N ARG A 66 5.49 7.34 -16.89
CA ARG A 66 6.69 6.84 -16.24
C ARG A 66 6.51 6.96 -14.74
N ILE A 67 6.56 5.82 -14.07
CA ILE A 67 6.53 5.73 -12.62
C ILE A 67 7.95 5.46 -12.15
N SER A 68 8.35 6.10 -11.06
CA SER A 68 9.63 5.90 -10.42
C SER A 68 9.45 5.38 -9.00
N TYR A 69 10.31 4.45 -8.60
CA TYR A 69 10.39 3.91 -7.25
C TYR A 69 11.86 3.76 -6.85
N ASP A 70 12.15 3.73 -5.55
CA ASP A 70 13.49 3.48 -5.04
C ASP A 70 13.77 1.97 -4.95
N ALA A 71 14.70 1.47 -5.75
CA ALA A 71 15.03 0.04 -5.79
C ALA A 71 15.95 -0.41 -4.64
N ALA A 72 16.46 0.50 -3.82
CA ALA A 72 17.10 0.14 -2.55
C ALA A 72 16.08 -0.20 -1.46
N VAL A 73 14.84 0.29 -1.60
CA VAL A 73 13.78 0.14 -0.60
C VAL A 73 12.66 -0.79 -1.07
N LEU A 74 12.33 -0.79 -2.36
CA LEU A 74 11.25 -1.60 -2.94
C LEU A 74 11.77 -2.46 -4.09
N ARG A 75 11.46 -3.75 -4.09
CA ARG A 75 11.66 -4.63 -5.24
C ARG A 75 10.36 -4.78 -6.00
N LEU A 76 10.35 -4.46 -7.29
CA LEU A 76 9.20 -4.72 -8.16
C LEU A 76 9.20 -6.20 -8.58
N GLU A 77 8.15 -6.93 -8.22
CA GLU A 77 7.98 -8.35 -8.57
C GLU A 77 7.17 -8.52 -9.85
N ASN A 78 6.06 -7.79 -9.97
CA ASN A 78 5.12 -7.99 -11.05
C ASN A 78 4.44 -6.68 -11.47
N THR A 79 4.02 -6.64 -12.74
CA THR A 79 3.20 -5.58 -13.32
C THR A 79 2.05 -6.20 -14.11
N ALA A 80 0.84 -5.72 -13.87
CA ALA A 80 -0.34 -6.03 -14.67
C ALA A 80 -0.92 -4.72 -15.23
N ALA A 81 -0.68 -4.47 -16.51
CA ALA A 81 -1.23 -3.31 -17.19
C ALA A 81 -2.68 -3.56 -17.61
N HIS A 82 -3.45 -2.48 -17.82
CA HIS A 82 -4.71 -2.53 -18.56
C HIS A 82 -4.50 -3.24 -19.91
N GLU A 83 -5.51 -3.92 -20.46
CA GLU A 83 -5.38 -4.69 -21.71
C GLU A 83 -4.87 -3.85 -22.89
N ASP A 84 -5.23 -2.57 -22.87
CA ASP A 84 -4.82 -1.60 -23.89
C ASP A 84 -3.39 -1.06 -23.68
N LEU A 85 -2.76 -1.35 -22.56
CA LEU A 85 -1.48 -0.78 -22.18
C LEU A 85 -0.40 -1.86 -22.02
N THR A 86 0.83 -1.46 -22.29
CA THR A 86 2.01 -2.27 -22.05
C THR A 86 2.84 -1.60 -20.98
N ALA A 87 3.14 -2.34 -19.91
CA ALA A 87 4.13 -1.97 -18.92
C ALA A 87 5.47 -2.65 -19.21
N ILE A 88 6.56 -1.88 -19.21
CA ILE A 88 7.92 -2.39 -19.37
C ILE A 88 8.86 -1.79 -18.34
N ASP A 89 9.97 -2.50 -18.07
CA ASP A 89 11.08 -1.94 -17.29
C ASP A 89 11.67 -0.74 -18.03
N GLY A 90 11.64 0.41 -17.37
CA GLY A 90 12.16 1.67 -17.85
C GLY A 90 13.66 1.86 -17.64
N GLY A 91 14.29 0.97 -16.86
CA GLY A 91 15.70 1.00 -16.48
C GLY A 91 15.99 1.82 -15.24
N ALA A 92 17.28 1.89 -14.87
CA ALA A 92 17.77 2.67 -13.74
C ALA A 92 17.86 4.17 -14.09
N VAL A 93 17.55 5.02 -13.10
CA VAL A 93 17.77 6.46 -13.19
C VAL A 93 19.26 6.74 -12.87
N ARG A 94 19.94 7.44 -13.78
CA ARG A 94 21.39 7.67 -13.67
C ARG A 94 21.73 8.43 -12.39
N GLY A 95 22.63 7.87 -11.59
CA GLY A 95 23.13 8.51 -10.38
C GLY A 95 22.20 8.41 -9.17
N SER A 96 21.19 7.52 -9.21
CA SER A 96 20.33 7.24 -8.07
C SER A 96 20.04 5.74 -7.93
N THR A 97 19.40 5.38 -6.83
CA THR A 97 18.85 4.05 -6.54
C THR A 97 17.50 3.82 -7.24
N ARG A 98 16.96 4.84 -7.92
CA ARG A 98 15.62 4.76 -8.48
C ARG A 98 15.58 3.99 -9.79
N ARG A 99 14.49 3.26 -9.99
CA ARG A 99 14.14 2.61 -11.26
C ARG A 99 12.87 3.20 -11.82
N LEU A 100 12.60 2.89 -13.08
CA LEU A 100 11.43 3.35 -13.80
C LEU A 100 10.58 2.17 -14.27
N VAL A 101 9.26 2.33 -14.21
CA VAL A 101 8.30 1.55 -15.00
C VAL A 101 7.74 2.47 -16.07
N LYS A 102 7.75 2.02 -17.33
CA LYS A 102 7.14 2.75 -18.44
C LYS A 102 5.83 2.07 -18.81
N LEU A 103 4.78 2.87 -18.91
CA LEU A 103 3.47 2.46 -19.37
C LEU A 103 3.17 3.21 -20.67
N SER A 104 2.79 2.49 -21.72
CA SER A 104 2.39 3.08 -22.99
C SER A 104 1.31 2.26 -23.69
N ASN A 105 0.64 2.83 -24.70
CA ASN A 105 -0.28 2.06 -25.54
C ASN A 105 0.36 0.77 -26.08
N SER A 106 -0.44 -0.30 -26.12
CA SER A 106 -0.03 -1.58 -26.73
C SER A 106 -0.12 -1.56 -28.26
N SER A 107 -0.88 -0.62 -28.86
CA SER A 107 -0.99 -0.48 -30.32
C SER A 107 -1.22 0.97 -30.78
N LEU A 108 -0.97 1.23 -32.07
CA LEU A 108 -1.01 2.57 -32.70
C LEU A 108 -2.43 3.09 -33.05
N GLY A 109 -3.49 2.45 -32.59
CA GLY A 109 -4.87 2.79 -32.98
C GLY A 109 -5.88 2.64 -31.85
N MET A 110 -5.48 2.99 -30.64
CA MET A 110 -6.37 2.93 -29.48
C MET A 110 -7.21 4.18 -29.43
N GLU A 111 -8.50 3.99 -29.71
CA GLU A 111 -9.57 4.91 -29.40
C GLU A 111 -10.62 4.07 -28.69
N GLY A 112 -11.04 4.52 -27.52
CA GLY A 112 -12.04 3.81 -26.75
C GLY A 112 -12.36 4.51 -25.44
N THR A 113 -13.27 3.88 -24.71
CA THR A 113 -13.70 4.33 -23.39
C THR A 113 -13.24 3.34 -22.35
N TRP A 114 -12.65 3.82 -21.26
CA TRP A 114 -12.44 2.99 -20.08
C TRP A 114 -13.49 3.29 -19.01
N ASP A 115 -13.61 2.37 -18.06
CA ASP A 115 -14.34 2.62 -16.81
C ASP A 115 -13.75 3.84 -16.10
N ASN A 116 -14.58 4.55 -15.32
CA ASN A 116 -14.13 5.68 -14.51
C ASN A 116 -14.36 5.38 -13.00
N PRO A 117 -13.31 5.23 -12.17
CA PRO A 117 -11.89 5.28 -12.52
C PRO A 117 -11.39 4.02 -13.25
N ALA A 118 -10.41 4.20 -14.16
CA ALA A 118 -9.72 3.12 -14.85
C ALA A 118 -8.47 2.70 -14.07
N VAL A 119 -8.25 1.40 -13.88
CA VAL A 119 -6.97 0.86 -13.40
C VAL A 119 -6.03 0.70 -14.59
N LEU A 120 -5.05 1.60 -14.70
CA LEU A 120 -4.10 1.58 -15.82
C LEU A 120 -2.97 0.57 -15.63
N LEU A 121 -2.52 0.41 -14.39
CA LEU A 121 -1.39 -0.44 -14.04
C LEU A 121 -1.48 -0.84 -12.57
N THR A 122 -1.38 -2.14 -12.30
CA THR A 122 -1.13 -2.68 -10.96
C THR A 122 0.32 -3.13 -10.87
N MET A 123 1.02 -2.69 -9.84
CA MET A 123 2.40 -3.07 -9.52
C MET A 123 2.41 -3.81 -8.19
N THR A 124 3.10 -4.94 -8.13
CA THR A 124 3.36 -5.66 -6.88
C THR A 124 4.82 -5.43 -6.48
N PHE A 125 5.02 -4.81 -5.33
CA PHE A 125 6.32 -4.57 -4.72
C PHE A 125 6.52 -5.47 -3.51
N VAL A 126 7.79 -5.77 -3.20
CA VAL A 126 8.21 -6.33 -1.92
C VAL A 126 9.12 -5.30 -1.26
N PRO A 127 8.76 -4.75 -0.09
CA PRO A 127 9.64 -3.87 0.64
C PRO A 127 10.86 -4.62 1.17
N LEU A 128 12.03 -4.00 1.00
CA LEU A 128 13.34 -4.56 1.34
C LEU A 128 13.91 -3.99 2.64
N ALA A 129 13.46 -2.80 3.02
CA ALA A 129 13.92 -2.09 4.20
C ALA A 129 12.80 -1.26 4.80
N ALA A 130 12.85 -1.13 6.12
CA ALA A 130 11.96 -0.33 6.94
C ALA A 130 12.28 1.16 6.80
N GLN A 131 11.91 1.74 5.66
CA GLN A 131 12.25 3.12 5.33
C GLN A 131 11.13 3.75 4.52
N ASP A 132 10.67 4.92 4.96
CA ASP A 132 9.75 5.75 4.18
C ASP A 132 10.29 5.98 2.77
N THR A 133 9.44 5.77 1.78
CA THR A 133 9.79 5.91 0.38
C THR A 133 8.64 6.51 -0.40
N GLU A 134 8.92 6.91 -1.63
CA GLU A 134 7.92 7.56 -2.49
C GLU A 134 7.92 6.89 -3.86
N ILE A 135 6.72 6.54 -4.30
CA ILE A 135 6.43 6.11 -5.67
C ILE A 135 5.84 7.32 -6.38
N THR A 136 6.54 7.79 -7.40
CA THR A 136 6.22 9.04 -8.08
C THR A 136 5.90 8.82 -9.54
N VAL A 137 4.93 9.56 -10.06
CA VAL A 137 4.70 9.64 -11.49
C VAL A 137 5.57 10.76 -12.04
N TYR A 138 6.75 10.36 -12.51
CA TYR A 138 7.81 11.27 -12.96
C TYR A 138 7.51 11.94 -14.31
N ARG A 139 6.71 11.29 -15.17
CA ARG A 139 6.25 11.86 -16.43
C ARG A 139 4.94 11.19 -16.81
N HIS A 140 3.99 11.96 -17.30
CA HIS A 140 2.77 11.44 -17.90
C HIS A 140 2.47 12.24 -19.18
N GLY A 141 1.65 11.65 -20.04
CA GLY A 141 1.07 12.29 -21.19
C GLY A 141 -0.16 11.50 -21.57
N ILE A 142 -1.28 12.19 -21.69
CA ILE A 142 -2.54 11.62 -22.18
C ILE A 142 -2.85 12.35 -23.48
N GLY A 143 -2.87 11.63 -24.59
CA GLY A 143 -3.28 12.17 -25.87
C GLY A 143 -4.80 12.19 -25.97
N THR A 144 -5.32 13.26 -26.57
CA THR A 144 -6.74 13.44 -26.88
C THR A 144 -7.06 13.12 -28.34
N ALA A 145 -8.33 12.98 -28.69
CA ALA A 145 -8.83 12.80 -30.06
C ALA A 145 -8.29 13.84 -31.04
N SER A 146 -8.08 15.06 -30.54
CA SER A 146 -7.60 16.20 -31.32
C SER A 146 -6.10 16.16 -31.62
N GLY A 147 -5.38 15.18 -31.07
CA GLY A 147 -3.93 15.06 -31.16
C GLY A 147 -3.15 15.96 -30.20
N GLY A 148 -3.83 16.62 -29.26
CA GLY A 148 -3.22 17.42 -28.20
C GLY A 148 -3.01 16.63 -26.90
N ASP A 149 -2.13 17.14 -26.03
CA ASP A 149 -1.90 16.61 -24.69
C ASP A 149 -2.96 17.14 -23.72
N ALA A 150 -3.57 16.24 -22.94
CA ALA A 150 -4.53 16.60 -21.90
C ALA A 150 -3.85 17.15 -20.65
N GLU A 151 -4.55 18.00 -19.91
CA GLU A 151 -4.12 18.45 -18.60
C GLU A 151 -4.41 17.36 -17.56
N VAL A 152 -3.38 16.94 -16.83
CA VAL A 152 -3.50 15.86 -15.85
C VAL A 152 -3.00 16.33 -14.49
N THR A 153 -3.82 16.12 -13.48
CA THR A 153 -3.43 16.29 -12.07
C THR A 153 -2.84 14.98 -11.57
N VAL A 154 -1.65 15.04 -10.96
CA VAL A 154 -0.95 13.85 -10.45
C VAL A 154 -0.94 13.83 -8.93
N HIS A 155 -1.29 12.68 -8.37
CA HIS A 155 -1.14 12.38 -6.95
C HIS A 155 -0.15 11.24 -6.75
N ASP A 156 1.04 11.61 -6.27
CA ASP A 156 2.09 10.68 -5.88
C ASP A 156 1.72 9.95 -4.58
N LEU A 157 2.40 8.83 -4.34
CA LEU A 157 2.18 7.99 -3.18
C LEU A 157 3.44 7.98 -2.30
N THR A 158 3.33 8.55 -1.11
CA THR A 158 4.28 8.30 -0.03
C THR A 158 3.90 6.98 0.65
N VAL A 159 4.87 6.07 0.73
CA VAL A 159 4.75 4.78 1.38
C VAL A 159 5.54 4.84 2.68
N HIS A 160 4.84 4.70 3.80
CA HIS A 160 5.45 4.58 5.11
C HIS A 160 5.67 3.10 5.39
N LEU A 161 6.92 2.65 5.28
CA LEU A 161 7.29 1.26 5.55
C LEU A 161 7.64 1.14 7.02
N ALA A 162 6.79 0.46 7.77
CA ALA A 162 7.10 0.14 9.13
C ALA A 162 8.28 -0.84 9.17
N PRO A 163 9.17 -0.74 10.18
CA PRO A 163 9.96 -1.89 10.55
C PRO A 163 9.08 -3.11 10.63
N ASP A 164 9.56 -4.22 10.09
CA ASP A 164 8.99 -5.52 10.36
C ASP A 164 9.26 -5.81 11.84
N ILE A 165 8.48 -5.16 12.70
CA ILE A 165 8.30 -5.51 14.10
C ILE A 165 7.18 -6.54 14.15
N ARG A 166 7.18 -7.50 13.22
CA ARG A 166 6.83 -8.86 13.62
C ARG A 166 7.92 -9.32 14.55
N SER A 167 7.86 -8.81 15.77
CA SER A 167 8.32 -9.59 16.89
C SER A 167 7.63 -10.95 16.72
N GLU A 168 8.41 -12.02 16.84
CA GLU A 168 7.92 -13.40 16.81
C GLU A 168 6.72 -13.63 17.77
N PHE A 169 6.49 -12.68 18.68
CA PHE A 169 5.47 -12.65 19.71
C PHE A 169 4.35 -11.61 19.52
N ASP A 170 4.33 -10.83 18.44
CA ASP A 170 3.13 -10.08 18.01
C ASP A 170 2.22 -11.09 17.30
N LEU A 171 1.22 -11.64 17.99
CA LEU A 171 0.34 -12.70 17.50
C LEU A 171 -0.94 -12.12 16.87
N ASN A 172 -1.36 -10.94 17.30
CA ASN A 172 -2.58 -10.30 16.80
C ASN A 172 -2.35 -9.42 15.55
N ASN A 173 -1.08 -9.24 15.13
CA ASN A 173 -0.64 -8.42 14.01
C ASN A 173 -0.97 -6.92 14.16
N ASP A 174 -1.02 -6.39 15.38
CA ASP A 174 -1.24 -4.97 15.63
C ASP A 174 0.05 -4.13 15.60
N GLY A 175 1.20 -4.78 15.43
CA GLY A 175 2.52 -4.17 15.32
C GLY A 175 3.21 -3.93 16.67
N VAL A 176 2.64 -4.41 17.78
CA VAL A 176 3.18 -4.27 19.14
C VAL A 176 3.12 -5.63 19.84
N THR A 177 4.22 -6.07 20.45
CA THR A 177 4.18 -7.22 21.37
C THR A 177 3.76 -6.77 22.76
N ASP A 178 2.49 -7.02 23.12
CA ASP A 178 1.93 -6.68 24.42
C ASP A 178 0.91 -7.71 24.95
N ILE A 179 0.15 -7.31 25.97
CA ILE A 179 -0.83 -8.18 26.65
C ILE A 179 -1.98 -8.59 25.68
N SER A 180 -2.20 -7.84 24.61
CA SER A 180 -3.19 -8.15 23.58
C SER A 180 -2.81 -9.42 22.80
N ASP A 181 -1.52 -9.72 22.64
CA ASP A 181 -1.04 -10.98 22.06
C ASP A 181 -1.30 -12.19 22.96
N LEU A 182 -1.15 -12.00 24.28
CA LEU A 182 -1.55 -13.03 25.25
C LEU A 182 -3.04 -13.33 25.15
N GLN A 183 -3.87 -12.29 25.04
CA GLN A 183 -5.31 -12.48 24.88
C GLN A 183 -5.63 -13.23 23.58
N PHE A 184 -4.97 -12.87 22.49
CA PHE A 184 -5.12 -13.55 21.20
C PHE A 184 -4.72 -15.04 21.31
N LEU A 185 -3.58 -15.34 21.91
CA LEU A 185 -3.12 -16.72 22.13
C LEU A 185 -4.08 -17.52 23.01
N TYR A 186 -4.62 -16.91 24.07
CA TYR A 186 -5.62 -17.55 24.91
C TYR A 186 -6.88 -17.92 24.11
N ASP A 187 -7.38 -17.01 23.28
CA ASP A 187 -8.57 -17.24 22.46
C ASP A 187 -8.32 -18.33 21.40
N TYR A 188 -7.11 -18.35 20.83
CA TYR A 188 -6.64 -19.37 19.91
C TYR A 188 -6.59 -20.76 20.56
N LEU A 189 -5.89 -20.90 21.70
CA LEU A 189 -5.80 -22.14 22.48
C LEU A 189 -7.17 -22.64 22.99
N SER A 190 -8.11 -21.71 23.19
CA SER A 190 -9.48 -22.03 23.62
C SER A 190 -10.37 -22.50 22.46
N GLY A 191 -9.86 -22.56 21.22
CA GLY A 191 -10.61 -22.92 20.02
C GLY A 191 -11.59 -21.84 19.57
N GLY A 192 -11.42 -20.60 20.06
CA GLY A 192 -12.23 -19.45 19.70
C GLY A 192 -11.85 -18.82 18.37
N LEU A 193 -10.68 -19.18 17.82
CA LEU A 193 -10.15 -18.69 16.55
C LEU A 193 -9.89 -19.88 15.61
N THR A 194 -10.04 -19.63 14.31
CA THR A 194 -9.70 -20.60 13.24
C THR A 194 -8.22 -20.50 12.89
N ASP A 195 -7.60 -21.66 12.59
CA ASP A 195 -6.24 -21.73 12.02
C ASP A 195 -6.23 -21.08 10.64
N GLU A 196 -5.94 -19.78 10.59
CA GLU A 196 -5.78 -19.02 9.36
C GLU A 196 -4.35 -18.46 9.28
N GLY A 197 -3.67 -18.75 8.17
CA GLY A 197 -2.32 -18.23 7.91
C GLY A 197 -1.21 -19.00 8.64
N ASP A 198 -0.18 -18.27 9.08
CA ASP A 198 1.02 -18.76 9.76
C ASP A 198 0.88 -18.76 11.30
N ILE A 199 -0.33 -18.57 11.82
CA ILE A 199 -0.55 -18.38 13.26
C ILE A 199 -0.07 -19.57 14.10
N HIS A 200 -0.20 -20.80 13.59
CA HIS A 200 0.25 -21.99 14.31
C HIS A 200 1.77 -21.98 14.53
N ASP A 201 2.56 -21.56 13.52
CA ASP A 201 4.02 -21.50 13.64
C ASP A 201 4.47 -20.39 14.59
N ARG A 202 3.67 -19.32 14.72
CA ARG A 202 3.96 -18.17 15.59
C ARG A 202 3.48 -18.38 17.03
N ALA A 203 2.42 -19.16 17.21
CA ALA A 203 1.86 -19.48 18.51
C ALA A 203 2.72 -20.47 19.30
N ASP A 204 3.67 -21.17 18.66
CA ASP A 204 4.74 -21.95 19.30
C ASP A 204 5.85 -21.01 19.85
N CYS A 205 5.48 -20.20 20.84
CA CYS A 205 6.35 -19.20 21.46
C CYS A 205 7.57 -19.82 22.15
N ASN A 206 7.52 -21.10 22.53
CA ASN A 206 8.63 -21.78 23.21
C ASN A 206 9.53 -22.61 22.26
N GLY A 207 9.10 -22.83 21.01
CA GLY A 207 9.83 -23.52 19.96
C GLY A 207 9.93 -25.04 20.15
N ASP A 208 9.00 -25.66 20.89
CA ASP A 208 8.98 -27.10 21.16
C ASP A 208 8.22 -27.92 20.11
N GLY A 209 7.58 -27.24 19.15
CA GLY A 209 6.83 -27.83 18.05
C GLY A 209 5.38 -28.17 18.39
N SER A 210 4.91 -27.86 19.60
CA SER A 210 3.52 -28.00 20.04
C SER A 210 2.97 -26.63 20.41
N VAL A 211 1.76 -26.30 19.95
CA VAL A 211 1.07 -25.07 20.39
C VAL A 211 0.15 -25.40 21.55
N ASP A 212 0.55 -25.03 22.76
CA ASP A 212 -0.20 -25.29 23.98
C ASP A 212 -0.05 -24.19 25.07
N ILE A 213 -0.49 -24.51 26.29
CA ILE A 213 -0.47 -23.56 27.41
C ILE A 213 0.95 -23.14 27.83
N LEU A 214 1.98 -23.90 27.47
CA LEU A 214 3.38 -23.57 27.73
C LEU A 214 3.82 -22.37 26.89
N ASP A 215 3.29 -22.18 25.69
CA ASP A 215 3.54 -21.00 24.87
C ASP A 215 2.97 -19.74 25.49
N TYR A 216 1.76 -19.83 26.05
CA TYR A 216 1.15 -18.74 26.81
C TYR A 216 2.02 -18.35 28.02
N GLN A 217 2.59 -19.34 28.72
CA GLN A 217 3.51 -19.08 29.82
C GLN A 217 4.80 -18.40 29.36
N GLN A 218 5.37 -18.86 28.24
CA GLN A 218 6.59 -18.29 27.67
C GLN A 218 6.37 -16.83 27.26
N LEU A 219 5.27 -16.54 26.56
CA LEU A 219 4.89 -15.18 26.16
C LEU A 219 4.65 -14.28 27.39
N TYR A 220 3.97 -14.79 28.41
CA TYR A 220 3.74 -14.04 29.65
C TYR A 220 5.06 -13.69 30.36
N GLN A 221 6.00 -14.64 30.42
CA GLN A 221 7.32 -14.40 31.01
C GLN A 221 8.11 -13.37 30.24
N LEU A 222 8.08 -13.40 28.90
CA LEU A 222 8.75 -12.40 28.06
C LEU A 222 8.20 -10.99 28.31
N LEU A 223 6.88 -10.84 28.38
CA LEU A 223 6.21 -9.57 28.60
C LEU A 223 6.40 -9.01 30.02
N THR A 224 6.63 -9.88 31.00
CA THR A 224 6.77 -9.50 32.42
C THR A 224 8.21 -9.54 32.94
N ALA A 225 9.15 -10.01 32.12
CA ALA A 225 10.57 -9.96 32.45
C ALA A 225 11.01 -8.50 32.64
N PRO A 226 11.86 -8.20 33.64
CA PRO A 226 12.45 -6.89 33.78
C PRO A 226 13.23 -6.58 32.51
N GLN A 227 12.82 -5.55 31.77
CA GLN A 227 13.55 -5.05 30.63
C GLN A 227 14.87 -4.48 31.15
N GLU A 228 15.99 -5.19 30.94
CA GLU A 228 17.31 -4.62 31.21
C GLU A 228 17.51 -3.44 30.26
N GLY A 229 17.54 -2.23 30.83
CA GLY A 229 17.64 -0.95 30.10
C GLY A 229 19.06 -0.56 29.73
#